data_AF-A0AAI9XQI5-F1
#
_entry.id   AF-A0AAI9XQI5-F1
#
_cell.length_a   1.000
_cell.length_b   1.000
_cell.length_c   1.000
_cell.angle_alpha   90.00
_cell.angle_beta   90.00
_cell.angle_gamma   90.00
#
_symmetry.space_group_name_H-M   'P 1'
#
loop_
_entity.id
_entity.type
_entity.pdbx_description
1 polymer ?
#
loop_
_entity_poly.entity_id
_entity_poly.type
_entity_poly.pdbx_seq_one_letter_code
_entity_poly.pdbx_strand_id
1 'polypeptide(L)'
;MCAGIVMATARYYMRDMAKVARKLGFNIIYGDIDSILVHVEQETESGWEDTAHLITQSVKDIKVTIFAEVGAGVEANYKSTIISAKKKYKNMNWDDMCDTEGFR
;
A
#
# COMPACT_ATOMS: atom_id res chain seq x y z
N MET A 1 -21.71 -0.82 18.65
CA MET A 1 -22.14 -1.01 17.24
C MET A 1 -21.31 -0.18 16.23
N CYS A 2 -20.69 0.93 16.63
CA CYS A 2 -19.92 1.81 15.74
C CYS A 2 -18.62 1.21 15.17
N ALA A 3 -17.86 0.43 15.96
CA ALA A 3 -16.58 -0.14 15.53
C ALA A 3 -16.70 -1.08 14.32
N GLY A 4 -17.78 -1.87 14.24
CA GLY A 4 -18.01 -2.79 13.12
C GLY A 4 -18.19 -2.07 11.78
N ILE A 5 -18.89 -0.94 11.78
CA ILE A 5 -19.12 -0.11 10.60
C ILE A 5 -17.80 0.52 10.14
N VAL A 6 -17.02 1.10 11.04
CA VAL A 6 -15.70 1.69 10.72
C VAL A 6 -14.79 0.66 10.06
N MET A 7 -14.70 -0.54 10.64
CA MET A 7 -13.87 -1.63 10.08
C MET A 7 -14.38 -2.13 8.72
N ALA A 8 -15.69 -2.16 8.50
CA ALA A 8 -16.26 -2.52 7.20
C ALA A 8 -15.94 -1.47 6.13
N THR A 9 -16.06 -0.19 6.47
CA THR A 9 -15.73 0.94 5.59
C THR A 9 -14.24 0.97 5.24
N ALA A 10 -13.35 0.75 6.22
CA ALA A 10 -11.92 0.67 5.98
C ALA A 10 -11.56 -0.46 4.99
N ARG A 11 -12.13 -1.67 5.19
CA ARG A 11 -11.93 -2.78 4.25
C ARG A 11 -12.45 -2.50 2.85
N TYR A 12 -13.55 -1.76 2.72
CA TYR A 12 -14.09 -1.36 1.43
C TYR A 12 -13.15 -0.38 0.72
N TYR A 13 -12.66 0.63 1.45
CA TYR A 13 -11.68 1.59 0.95
C TYR A 13 -10.39 0.91 0.46
N MET A 14 -9.83 0.00 1.26
CA MET A 14 -8.64 -0.77 0.88
C MET A 14 -8.84 -1.61 -0.39
N ARG A 15 -10.03 -2.20 -0.55
CA ARG A 15 -10.38 -2.96 -1.75
C ARG A 15 -10.41 -2.06 -2.99
N ASP A 16 -10.95 -0.87 -2.88
CA ASP A 16 -11.03 0.07 -4.01
C ASP A 16 -9.67 0.69 -4.35
N MET A 17 -8.86 1.01 -3.34
CA MET A 17 -7.46 1.39 -3.53
C MET A 17 -6.69 0.31 -4.30
N ALA A 18 -6.86 -0.95 -3.91
CA ALA A 18 -6.25 -2.07 -4.62
C ALA A 18 -6.76 -2.21 -6.08
N LYS A 19 -8.02 -1.87 -6.36
CA LYS A 19 -8.53 -1.85 -7.74
C LYS A 19 -7.91 -0.71 -8.55
N VAL A 20 -7.73 0.47 -7.95
CA VAL A 20 -7.09 1.62 -8.62
C VAL A 20 -5.66 1.26 -9.01
N ALA A 21 -4.84 0.76 -8.08
CA ALA A 21 -3.47 0.36 -8.38
C ALA A 21 -3.41 -0.69 -9.51
N ARG A 22 -4.30 -1.70 -9.50
CA ARG A 22 -4.37 -2.70 -10.58
C ARG A 22 -4.81 -2.10 -11.93
N LYS A 23 -5.75 -1.15 -11.94
CA LYS A 23 -6.18 -0.46 -13.17
C LYS A 23 -5.07 0.37 -13.80
N LEU A 24 -4.15 0.89 -12.98
CA LEU A 24 -2.95 1.59 -13.43
C LEU A 24 -1.84 0.63 -13.92
N GLY A 25 -2.08 -0.69 -13.87
CA GLY A 25 -1.14 -1.70 -14.33
C GLY A 25 -0.19 -2.23 -13.26
N PHE A 26 -0.34 -1.82 -12.00
CA PHE A 26 0.56 -2.26 -10.94
C PHE A 26 0.13 -3.59 -10.30
N ASN A 27 1.12 -4.40 -9.95
CA ASN A 27 0.91 -5.66 -9.24
C ASN A 27 0.93 -5.44 -7.72
N ILE A 28 -0.11 -5.91 -7.03
CA ILE A 28 -0.19 -5.83 -5.57
C ILE A 28 0.31 -7.14 -4.99
N ILE A 29 1.41 -7.08 -4.25
CA ILE A 29 2.09 -8.25 -3.68
C ILE A 29 1.66 -8.53 -2.24
N TYR A 30 1.10 -7.55 -1.54
CA TYR A 30 0.60 -7.68 -0.18
C TYR A 30 -0.50 -6.66 0.14
N GLY A 31 -1.36 -6.99 1.11
CA GLY A 31 -2.29 -6.04 1.69
C GLY A 31 -2.66 -6.41 3.13
N ASP A 32 -2.70 -5.40 4.01
CA ASP A 32 -3.17 -5.51 5.39
C ASP A 32 -4.41 -4.64 5.62
N ILE A 33 -4.69 -4.31 6.89
CA ILE A 33 -5.87 -3.55 7.30
C ILE A 33 -5.94 -2.16 6.66
N ASP A 34 -4.81 -1.48 6.53
CA ASP A 34 -4.68 -0.07 6.12
C ASP A 34 -3.54 0.20 5.13
N SER A 35 -2.75 -0.83 4.77
CA SER A 35 -1.64 -0.72 3.82
C SER A 35 -1.71 -1.75 2.68
N ILE A 36 -1.13 -1.40 1.54
CA ILE A 36 -0.83 -2.32 0.44
C ILE A 36 0.63 -2.19 0.05
N LEU A 37 1.24 -3.28 -0.41
CA LEU A 37 2.53 -3.22 -1.09
C LEU A 37 2.32 -3.46 -2.58
N VAL A 38 2.93 -2.59 -3.36
CA VAL A 38 2.85 -2.57 -4.82
C VAL A 38 4.24 -2.86 -5.36
N HIS A 39 4.33 -3.80 -6.30
CA HIS A 39 5.56 -4.07 -7.03
C HIS A 39 5.72 -3.06 -8.16
N VAL A 40 6.89 -2.44 -8.22
CA VAL A 40 7.26 -1.45 -9.22
C VAL A 40 8.54 -1.92 -9.91
N GLU A 41 8.50 -2.09 -11.23
CA GLU A 41 9.62 -2.63 -12.01
C GLU A 41 10.75 -1.63 -12.29
N GLN A 42 10.52 -0.35 -12.03
CA GLN A 42 11.53 0.68 -12.24
C GLN A 42 12.71 0.47 -11.27
N GLU A 43 13.92 0.83 -11.69
CA GLU A 43 15.13 0.68 -10.85
C GLU A 43 15.64 2.01 -10.28
N THR A 44 14.97 3.12 -10.60
CA THR A 44 15.36 4.46 -10.15
C THR A 44 14.39 5.02 -9.11
N GLU A 45 14.94 5.71 -8.12
CA GLU A 45 14.20 6.38 -7.05
C GLU A 45 13.10 7.31 -7.58
N SER A 46 13.44 8.12 -8.59
CA SER A 46 12.49 9.02 -9.25
C SER A 46 11.30 8.31 -9.89
N GLY A 47 11.50 7.12 -10.46
CA GLY A 47 10.41 6.35 -11.07
C GLY A 47 9.40 5.87 -10.05
N TRP A 48 9.87 5.51 -8.85
CA TRP A 48 8.99 5.10 -7.77
C TRP A 48 8.24 6.26 -7.16
N GLU A 49 8.88 7.42 -6.97
CA GLU A 49 8.20 8.62 -6.48
C GLU A 49 7.06 9.02 -7.42
N ASP A 50 7.31 9.01 -8.73
CA ASP A 50 6.29 9.27 -9.74
C ASP A 50 5.15 8.24 -9.68
N THR A 51 5.50 6.95 -9.55
CA THR A 51 4.53 5.86 -9.40
C THR A 51 3.68 6.03 -8.14
N ALA A 52 4.32 6.31 -7.01
CA ALA A 52 3.66 6.47 -5.73
C ALA A 52 2.77 7.72 -5.74
N HIS A 53 3.22 8.80 -6.37
CA HIS A 53 2.42 10.00 -6.61
C HIS A 53 1.20 9.68 -7.47
N LEU A 54 1.37 8.97 -8.59
CA LEU A 54 0.29 8.58 -9.50
C LEU A 54 -0.79 7.76 -8.79
N ILE A 55 -0.39 6.74 -8.02
CA ILE A 55 -1.31 5.91 -7.24
C ILE A 55 -2.03 6.79 -6.20
N THR A 56 -1.29 7.60 -5.44
CA THR A 56 -1.83 8.44 -4.38
C THR A 56 -2.86 9.44 -4.91
N GLN A 57 -2.59 10.10 -6.04
CA GLN A 57 -3.55 11.01 -6.67
C GLN A 57 -4.78 10.26 -7.17
N SER A 58 -4.60 9.09 -7.80
CA SER A 58 -5.71 8.30 -8.33
C SER A 58 -6.63 7.75 -7.23
N VAL A 59 -6.11 7.55 -6.02
CA VAL A 59 -6.87 7.10 -4.85
C VAL A 59 -7.74 8.21 -4.25
N LYS A 60 -7.37 9.49 -4.43
CA LYS A 60 -8.22 10.63 -4.00
C LYS A 60 -9.56 10.68 -4.73
N ASP A 61 -9.64 10.10 -5.92
CA ASP A 61 -10.86 10.04 -6.71
C ASP A 61 -11.86 8.97 -6.22
N ILE A 62 -11.50 8.16 -5.21
CA ILE A 62 -12.40 7.19 -4.57
C ILE A 62 -13.44 7.96 -3.75
N LYS A 63 -14.48 8.44 -4.43
CA LYS A 63 -15.67 8.99 -3.78
C LYS A 63 -16.36 7.84 -3.05
N VAL A 64 -16.53 7.94 -1.72
CA VAL A 64 -17.57 7.28 -0.88
C VAL A 64 -17.14 7.07 0.60
N THR A 65 -15.98 7.52 1.09
CA THR A 65 -15.62 7.28 2.51
C THR A 65 -14.90 8.44 3.19
N ILE A 66 -15.02 8.55 4.53
CA ILE A 66 -14.21 9.45 5.37
C ILE A 66 -12.69 9.25 5.18
N PHE A 67 -12.28 8.05 4.74
CA PHE A 67 -10.89 7.72 4.47
C PHE A 67 -10.41 8.32 3.15
N ALA A 68 -11.30 8.64 2.20
CA ALA A 68 -10.95 9.32 0.96
C ALA A 68 -10.54 10.78 1.18
N GLU A 69 -11.06 11.43 2.22
CA GLU A 69 -10.65 12.79 2.62
C GLU A 69 -9.24 12.81 3.20
N VAL A 70 -8.86 11.75 3.93
CA VAL A 70 -7.50 11.54 4.44
C VAL A 70 -6.54 11.14 3.31
N GLY A 71 -7.05 10.42 2.32
CA GLY A 71 -6.29 9.93 1.16
C GLY A 71 -5.45 8.71 1.51
N ALA A 72 -4.38 8.50 0.74
CA ALA A 72 -3.34 7.53 1.02
C ALA A 72 -2.01 8.26 1.09
N GLY A 73 -1.08 7.75 1.90
CA GLY A 73 0.29 8.23 1.97
C GLY A 73 1.26 7.14 1.55
N VAL A 74 2.45 7.54 1.14
CA VAL A 74 3.57 6.62 0.91
C VAL A 74 4.29 6.47 2.25
N GLU A 75 4.23 5.29 2.85
CA GLU A 75 4.89 5.03 4.13
C GLU A 75 6.39 4.79 3.93
N ALA A 76 6.75 3.94 2.97
CA ALA A 76 8.14 3.61 2.67
C ALA A 76 8.31 3.04 1.26
N ASN A 77 9.52 3.21 0.71
CA ASN A 77 9.97 2.55 -0.51
C ASN A 77 11.01 1.49 -0.14
N TYR A 78 10.83 0.27 -0.64
CA TYR A 78 11.71 -0.84 -0.35
C TYR A 78 12.38 -1.33 -1.62
N LYS A 79 13.69 -1.54 -1.54
CA LYS A 79 14.51 -2.14 -2.59
C LYS A 79 14.14 -3.61 -2.81
N SER A 80 13.81 -4.31 -1.73
CA SER A 80 13.32 -5.68 -1.80
C SER A 80 12.41 -6.02 -0.63
N THR A 81 11.49 -6.94 -0.88
CA THR A 81 10.53 -7.44 0.11
C THR A 81 10.41 -8.96 -0.03
N ILE A 82 10.54 -9.67 1.08
CA ILE A 82 10.32 -11.11 1.18
C ILE A 82 9.12 -11.34 2.08
N ILE A 83 8.07 -11.95 1.54
CA ILE A 83 6.83 -12.26 2.25
C ILE A 83 6.79 -13.76 2.52
N SER A 84 6.79 -14.14 3.79
CA SER A 84 6.69 -15.54 4.21
C SER A 84 5.24 -15.95 4.45
N ALA A 85 4.48 -15.11 5.16
CA ALA A 85 3.07 -15.32 5.46
C ALA A 85 2.37 -13.98 5.73
N LYS A 86 1.06 -14.03 5.95
CA LYS A 86 0.32 -12.86 6.43
C LYS A 86 0.95 -12.34 7.73
N LYS A 87 1.22 -11.03 7.79
CA LYS A 87 1.93 -10.36 8.90
C LYS A 87 3.34 -10.89 9.19
N LYS A 88 3.98 -11.58 8.24
CA LYS A 88 5.35 -12.09 8.36
C LYS A 88 6.13 -11.79 7.10
N TYR A 89 6.83 -10.66 7.10
CA TYR A 89 7.62 -10.20 5.97
C TYR A 89 8.88 -9.47 6.43
N LYS A 90 9.86 -9.40 5.54
CA LYS A 90 11.11 -8.67 5.73
C LYS A 90 11.31 -7.74 4.54
N ASN A 91 11.55 -6.48 4.83
CA ASN A 91 11.81 -5.45 3.85
C ASN A 91 13.25 -4.96 3.96
N MET A 92 13.81 -4.51 2.85
CA MET A 92 15.10 -3.85 2.79
C MET A 92 14.89 -2.47 2.21
N ASN A 93 15.25 -1.43 2.95
CA ASN A 93 15.22 -0.07 2.45
C ASN A 93 16.48 0.22 1.60
N TRP A 94 16.61 1.45 1.14
CA TRP A 94 17.72 1.89 0.28
C TRP A 94 19.05 2.07 1.00
N ASP A 95 19.02 2.24 2.32
CA ASP A 95 20.21 2.28 3.19
C ASP A 95 20.69 0.87 3.57
N ASP A 96 20.21 -0.17 2.87
CA ASP A 96 20.42 -1.59 3.15
C ASP A 96 20.01 -2.00 4.59
N MET A 97 19.18 -1.19 5.25
CA MET A 97 18.58 -1.50 6.55
C MET A 97 17.39 -2.43 6.37
N CYS A 98 17.35 -3.47 7.21
CA CYS A 98 16.29 -4.46 7.19
C CYS A 98 15.20 -4.11 8.21
N ASP A 99 13.96 -4.04 7.75
CA ASP A 99 12.78 -3.97 8.60
C ASP A 99 12.09 -5.35 8.64
N THR A 100 11.73 -5.83 9.82
CA THR A 100 11.22 -7.19 10.03
C THR A 100 9.91 -7.15 10.80
N GLU A 101 8.84 -7.62 10.17
CA GLU A 101 7.51 -7.67 10.77
C GLU A 101 7.13 -9.12 11.10
N GLY A 102 6.70 -9.35 12.35
CA GLY A 102 6.03 -10.58 12.80
C GLY A 102 6.87 -11.86 12.89
N PHE A 103 8.18 -11.80 12.69
CA PHE A 103 9.12 -12.87 13.04
C PHE A 103 9.50 -12.76 14.53
N ARG A 104 8.62 -13.22 15.42
CA ARG A 104 8.88 -13.44 16.85
C ARG A 104 8.43 -14.85 17.24
#